data_AF-A0A0M8XUV0-F1
#
_entry.id   AF-A0A0M8XUV0-F1
#
_cell.length_a   1.000
_cell.length_b   1.000
_cell.length_c   1.000
_cell.angle_alpha   90.00
_cell.angle_beta   90.00
_cell.angle_gamma   90.00
#
_symmetry.space_group_name_H-M   'P 1'
#
loop_
_entity.id
_entity.type
_entity.pdbx_description
1 polymer ?
#
loop_
_entity_poly.entity_id
_entity_poly.type
_entity_poly.pdbx_seq_one_letter_code
_entity_poly.pdbx_strand_id
1 'polypeptide(L)'
;MEIRATTVLPAVRRPVTLHTADGLELVGELALPEGGAPVATLVCLHPLPTAEGMMDSHVLRKASFRLPALANIAVLRFNTRGTTSRHGTSQGEFGEGETERHDVVAAIEFTEFEGLPEPWLLGWSFGTELALKWGCDPQIRGALLLSPPLHRADEADMRVWAESGKPVMALVPEHDDFLRPDEAAERFAPLTQAEVIGVEGAKHLWVGETYVRRVLDEIVQRVNPAAHPLPTEWDGPYEKDVQPLG
;
A
#
# COMPACT_ATOMS: atom_id res chain seq x y z
N MET A 1 -7.23 -25.21 3.92
CA MET A 1 -6.22 -24.87 4.94
C MET A 1 -6.50 -23.48 5.45
N GLU A 2 -6.28 -23.21 6.72
CA GLU A 2 -6.45 -21.86 7.27
C GLU A 2 -5.33 -20.94 6.77
N ILE A 3 -5.68 -19.77 6.23
CA ILE A 3 -4.71 -18.77 5.77
C ILE A 3 -4.04 -18.13 6.97
N ARG A 4 -2.72 -18.24 7.08
CA ARG A 4 -1.91 -17.79 8.22
C ARG A 4 -0.91 -16.72 7.80
N ALA A 5 -0.23 -16.13 8.79
CA ALA A 5 0.75 -15.06 8.60
C ALA A 5 1.81 -15.36 7.52
N THR A 6 2.24 -16.62 7.39
CA THR A 6 3.27 -17.05 6.43
C THR A 6 2.71 -17.66 5.15
N THR A 7 1.38 -17.71 4.96
CA THR A 7 0.78 -18.30 3.76
C THR A 7 1.07 -17.41 2.53
N VAL A 8 1.73 -17.99 1.53
CA VAL A 8 1.93 -17.41 0.21
C VAL A 8 1.03 -18.15 -0.77
N LEU A 9 0.11 -17.43 -1.39
CA LEU A 9 -0.83 -17.97 -2.37
C LEU A 9 -0.32 -17.79 -3.80
N PRO A 10 -0.85 -18.58 -4.76
CA PRO A 10 -0.38 -18.59 -6.14
C PRO A 10 -0.46 -17.19 -6.78
N ALA A 11 0.62 -16.79 -7.45
CA ALA A 11 0.72 -15.54 -8.19
C ALA A 11 1.98 -15.59 -9.07
N VAL A 12 1.93 -14.95 -10.24
CA VAL A 12 3.10 -14.71 -11.08
C VAL A 12 3.85 -13.52 -10.51
N ARG A 13 4.97 -13.78 -9.82
CA ARG A 13 5.83 -12.75 -9.20
C ARG A 13 7.09 -12.55 -10.01
N ARG A 14 7.43 -11.31 -10.31
CA ARG A 14 8.69 -10.96 -10.99
C ARG A 14 9.32 -9.70 -10.40
N PRO A 15 10.66 -9.64 -10.32
CA PRO A 15 11.34 -8.40 -10.01
C PRO A 15 11.08 -7.37 -11.12
N VAL A 16 11.03 -6.09 -10.72
CA VAL A 16 10.90 -4.95 -11.64
C VAL A 16 11.87 -3.86 -11.23
N THR A 17 12.22 -3.01 -12.21
CA THR A 17 12.97 -1.78 -11.98
C THR A 17 12.10 -0.62 -12.42
N LEU A 18 11.87 0.35 -11.55
CA LEU A 18 11.22 1.60 -11.91
C LEU A 18 12.28 2.64 -12.24
N HIS A 19 12.04 3.43 -13.28
CA HIS A 19 12.95 4.48 -13.72
C HIS A 19 12.31 5.83 -13.41
N THR A 20 12.96 6.63 -12.58
CA THR A 20 12.45 7.94 -12.20
C THR A 20 12.85 9.02 -13.21
N ALA A 21 12.06 10.09 -13.29
CA ALA A 21 12.36 11.23 -14.15
C ALA A 21 13.68 11.96 -13.79
N ASP A 22 14.15 11.82 -12.54
CA ASP A 22 15.45 12.33 -12.07
C ASP A 22 16.60 11.32 -12.27
N GLY A 23 16.36 10.21 -12.97
CA GLY A 23 17.40 9.29 -13.47
C GLY A 23 17.83 8.20 -12.50
N LEU A 24 17.00 7.86 -11.50
CA LEU A 24 17.25 6.78 -10.55
C LEU A 24 16.55 5.49 -10.97
N GLU A 25 17.17 4.37 -10.59
CA GLU A 25 16.57 3.04 -10.65
C GLU A 25 16.09 2.60 -9.27
N LEU A 26 14.80 2.26 -9.17
CA LEU A 26 14.16 1.79 -7.95
C LEU A 26 13.85 0.29 -8.06
N VAL A 27 14.19 -0.45 -7.01
CA VAL A 27 13.95 -1.89 -6.91
C VAL A 27 12.49 -2.15 -6.56
N GLY A 28 11.83 -3.06 -7.28
CA GLY A 28 10.48 -3.50 -6.97
C GLY A 28 10.17 -4.95 -7.35
N GLU A 29 8.93 -5.34 -7.07
CA GLU A 29 8.33 -6.61 -7.43
C GLU A 29 6.87 -6.38 -7.84
N LEU A 30 6.48 -7.01 -8.95
CA LEU A 30 5.09 -7.09 -9.39
C LEU A 30 4.56 -8.51 -9.17
N ALA A 31 3.45 -8.63 -8.46
CA ALA A 31 2.70 -9.86 -8.27
C ALA A 31 1.38 -9.80 -9.03
N LEU A 32 1.19 -10.72 -9.99
CA LEU A 32 -0.02 -10.82 -10.82
C LEU A 32 -0.82 -12.10 -10.50
N PRO A 33 -2.15 -12.07 -10.62
CA PRO A 33 -2.96 -13.29 -10.55
C PRO A 33 -2.53 -14.32 -11.60
N GLU A 34 -2.50 -15.61 -11.26
CA GLU A 34 -2.21 -16.69 -12.24
C GLU A 34 -3.38 -16.93 -13.20
N GLY A 35 -4.61 -16.59 -12.79
CA GLY A 35 -5.84 -16.95 -13.49
C GLY A 35 -6.28 -16.00 -14.62
N GLY A 36 -5.52 -14.94 -14.91
CA GLY A 36 -5.84 -13.98 -15.97
C GLY A 36 -5.47 -12.55 -15.63
N ALA A 37 -6.06 -11.60 -16.38
CA ALA A 37 -5.84 -10.18 -16.14
C ALA A 37 -6.42 -9.77 -14.77
N PRO A 38 -5.68 -8.98 -13.97
CA PRO A 38 -6.20 -8.44 -12.71
C PRO A 38 -7.38 -7.51 -12.97
N VAL A 39 -8.25 -7.31 -11.96
CA VAL A 39 -9.34 -6.31 -12.06
C VAL A 39 -8.90 -4.91 -11.60
N ALA A 40 -7.85 -4.85 -10.79
CA ALA A 40 -7.30 -3.64 -10.21
C ALA A 40 -5.86 -3.86 -9.76
N THR A 41 -5.16 -2.77 -9.42
CA THR A 41 -3.75 -2.80 -9.03
C THR A 41 -3.52 -2.02 -7.74
N LEU A 42 -2.80 -2.60 -6.79
CA LEU A 42 -2.29 -1.88 -5.62
C LEU A 42 -0.86 -1.43 -5.88
N VAL A 43 -0.62 -0.13 -5.79
CA VAL A 43 0.72 0.47 -5.77
C VAL A 43 1.07 0.77 -4.33
N CYS A 44 1.99 -0.01 -3.77
CA CYS A 44 2.32 0.00 -2.36
C CYS A 44 3.43 1.01 -2.03
N LEU A 45 3.13 1.96 -1.15
CA LEU A 45 4.06 2.95 -0.60
C LEU A 45 4.38 2.56 0.85
N HIS A 46 5.63 2.21 1.11
CA HIS A 46 6.07 1.60 2.36
C HIS A 46 6.24 2.60 3.53
N PRO A 47 6.29 2.13 4.78
CA PRO A 47 6.59 2.97 5.94
C PRO A 47 8.01 3.54 5.90
N LEU A 48 8.33 4.41 6.87
CA LEU A 48 9.52 5.26 6.85
C LEU A 48 10.84 4.45 6.68
N PRO A 49 11.65 4.73 5.63
CA PRO A 49 12.90 4.00 5.38
C PRO A 49 13.89 4.04 6.55
N THR A 50 13.99 5.19 7.21
CA THR A 50 14.91 5.42 8.34
C THR A 50 14.46 4.72 9.63
N ALA A 51 13.27 4.14 9.64
CA ALA A 51 12.73 3.29 10.70
C ALA A 51 12.44 1.87 10.20
N GLU A 52 13.31 1.35 9.33
CA GLU A 52 13.28 -0.02 8.78
C GLU A 52 12.09 -0.32 7.85
N GLY A 53 11.37 0.71 7.40
CA GLY A 53 10.30 0.57 6.44
C GLY A 53 10.81 0.28 5.03
N MET A 54 10.18 -0.69 4.35
CA MET A 54 10.61 -1.15 3.01
C MET A 54 9.47 -1.91 2.31
N MET A 55 9.65 -2.25 1.04
CA MET A 55 8.61 -2.89 0.21
C MET A 55 8.07 -4.25 0.74
N ASP A 56 8.84 -4.91 1.61
CA ASP A 56 8.52 -6.17 2.28
C ASP A 56 7.97 -6.00 3.71
N SER A 57 7.67 -4.77 4.15
CA SER A 57 7.01 -4.53 5.43
C SER A 57 5.70 -5.33 5.48
N HIS A 58 5.42 -5.92 6.65
CA HIS A 58 4.66 -7.17 6.73
C HIS A 58 3.22 -7.10 6.22
N VAL A 59 2.56 -5.93 6.27
CA VAL A 59 1.21 -5.74 5.70
C VAL A 59 1.27 -5.78 4.16
N LEU A 60 2.17 -5.00 3.57
CA LEU A 60 2.34 -4.91 2.12
C LEU A 60 2.79 -6.25 1.53
N ARG A 61 3.69 -6.94 2.22
CA ARG A 61 4.12 -8.29 1.85
C ARG A 61 2.97 -9.28 1.86
N LYS A 62 2.14 -9.28 2.91
CA LYS A 62 0.96 -10.15 2.99
C LYS A 62 -0.10 -9.80 1.96
N ALA A 63 -0.23 -8.53 1.58
CA ALA A 63 -1.09 -8.13 0.45
C ALA A 63 -0.62 -8.80 -0.86
N SER A 64 0.67 -8.68 -1.21
CA SER A 64 1.26 -9.36 -2.39
C SER A 64 1.17 -10.89 -2.31
N PHE A 65 1.25 -11.46 -1.12
CA PHE A 65 1.14 -12.90 -0.93
C PHE A 65 -0.26 -13.45 -1.13
N ARG A 66 -1.31 -12.65 -0.96
CA ARG A 66 -2.68 -13.15 -0.82
C ARG A 66 -3.65 -12.59 -1.86
N LEU A 67 -3.63 -11.27 -2.07
CA LEU A 67 -4.64 -10.59 -2.88
C LEU A 67 -4.66 -10.98 -4.37
N PRO A 68 -3.53 -11.34 -5.02
CA PRO A 68 -3.58 -11.87 -6.38
C PRO A 68 -4.48 -13.11 -6.51
N ALA A 69 -4.37 -14.05 -5.57
CA ALA A 69 -5.16 -15.28 -5.58
C ALA A 69 -6.59 -15.08 -5.05
N LEU A 70 -6.74 -14.32 -3.96
CA LEU A 70 -8.03 -14.22 -3.26
C LEU A 70 -8.99 -13.21 -3.89
N ALA A 71 -8.46 -12.17 -4.54
CA ALA A 71 -9.25 -11.03 -5.00
C ALA A 71 -8.94 -10.62 -6.45
N ASN A 72 -8.09 -11.35 -7.18
CA ASN A 72 -7.69 -11.01 -8.55
C ASN A 72 -7.11 -9.57 -8.67
N ILE A 73 -6.34 -9.15 -7.66
CA ILE A 73 -5.74 -7.81 -7.58
C ILE A 73 -4.22 -7.94 -7.81
N ALA A 74 -3.69 -7.17 -8.75
CA ALA A 74 -2.25 -7.04 -8.92
C ALA A 74 -1.64 -6.23 -7.79
N VAL A 75 -0.41 -6.55 -7.37
CA VAL A 75 0.27 -5.82 -6.31
C VAL A 75 1.67 -5.44 -6.77
N LEU A 76 1.90 -4.14 -6.96
CA LEU A 76 3.19 -3.53 -7.22
C LEU A 76 3.77 -3.03 -5.90
N ARG A 77 4.94 -3.55 -5.52
CA ARG A 77 5.69 -3.08 -4.35
C ARG A 77 7.05 -2.63 -4.81
N PHE A 78 7.56 -1.55 -4.24
CA PHE A 78 8.88 -1.04 -4.56
C PHE A 78 9.49 -0.33 -3.37
N ASN A 79 10.81 -0.23 -3.36
CA ASN A 79 11.56 0.56 -2.40
C ASN A 79 11.70 1.98 -2.95
N THR A 80 11.33 2.99 -2.17
CA THR A 80 11.68 4.38 -2.48
C THR A 80 13.19 4.56 -2.51
N ARG A 81 13.66 5.66 -3.09
CA ARG A 81 15.08 6.03 -3.18
C ARG A 81 15.85 5.80 -1.88
N GLY A 82 17.03 5.21 -1.99
CA GLY A 82 17.90 4.88 -0.86
C GLY A 82 17.45 3.71 0.04
N THR A 83 16.25 3.15 -0.17
CA THR A 83 15.73 2.06 0.68
C THR A 83 16.31 0.71 0.27
N THR A 84 16.69 -0.09 1.26
CA THR A 84 17.17 -1.48 1.08
C THR A 84 16.14 -2.49 1.55
N SER A 85 15.99 -3.56 0.79
CA SER A 85 15.29 -4.79 1.19
C SER A 85 16.10 -6.01 0.74
N ARG A 86 15.57 -7.21 0.95
CA ARG A 86 16.16 -8.45 0.39
C ARG A 86 16.20 -8.46 -1.14
N HIS A 87 15.38 -7.64 -1.81
CA HIS A 87 15.34 -7.53 -3.26
C HIS A 87 16.47 -6.66 -3.82
N GLY A 88 17.21 -5.94 -2.97
CA GLY A 88 18.25 -4.98 -3.35
C GLY A 88 18.02 -3.60 -2.74
N THR A 89 18.84 -2.64 -3.17
CA THR A 89 18.79 -1.24 -2.73
C THR A 89 18.40 -0.36 -3.91
N SER A 90 17.35 0.44 -3.74
CA SER A 90 17.00 1.50 -4.70
C SER A 90 18.07 2.59 -4.69
N GLN A 91 18.39 3.14 -5.86
CA GLN A 91 19.37 4.22 -5.98
C GLN A 91 18.90 5.51 -5.28
N GLY A 92 19.80 6.47 -5.14
CA GLY A 92 19.54 7.77 -4.49
C GLY A 92 19.56 7.71 -2.97
N GLU A 93 19.01 8.74 -2.34
CA GLU A 93 19.00 8.94 -0.89
C GLU A 93 17.63 9.43 -0.45
N PHE A 94 17.26 9.11 0.80
CA PHE A 94 16.01 9.55 1.40
C PHE A 94 15.90 11.08 1.38
N GLY A 95 14.81 11.59 0.81
CA GLY A 95 14.57 13.01 0.56
C GLY A 95 13.46 13.61 1.44
N GLU A 96 13.20 13.01 2.60
CA GLU A 96 12.21 13.47 3.58
C GLU A 96 10.77 13.59 3.03
N GLY A 97 10.45 12.86 1.96
CA GLY A 97 9.15 12.84 1.33
C GLY A 97 8.95 13.86 0.22
N GLU A 98 9.96 14.71 -0.05
CA GLU A 98 9.88 15.70 -1.13
C GLU A 98 10.43 15.15 -2.45
N THR A 99 11.60 14.52 -2.41
CA THR A 99 12.19 14.00 -3.65
C THR A 99 11.56 12.68 -4.08
N GLU A 100 10.97 11.94 -3.13
CA GLU A 100 10.15 10.74 -3.35
C GLU A 100 8.95 11.00 -4.27
N ARG A 101 8.58 12.26 -4.55
CA ARG A 101 7.61 12.58 -5.60
C ARG A 101 7.94 11.91 -6.94
N HIS A 102 9.22 11.83 -7.29
CA HIS A 102 9.66 11.20 -8.54
C HIS A 102 9.52 9.68 -8.48
N ASP A 103 9.61 9.10 -7.29
CA ASP A 103 9.43 7.67 -7.07
C ASP A 103 7.95 7.29 -7.18
N VAL A 104 7.06 8.11 -6.61
CA VAL A 104 5.60 7.94 -6.71
C VAL A 104 5.16 8.05 -8.17
N VAL A 105 5.60 9.08 -8.89
CA VAL A 105 5.30 9.24 -10.32
C VAL A 105 5.80 8.05 -11.13
N ALA A 106 7.04 7.59 -10.91
CA ALA A 106 7.57 6.42 -11.61
C ALA A 106 6.74 5.15 -11.35
N ALA A 107 6.22 4.98 -10.13
CA ALA A 107 5.34 3.86 -9.80
C ALA A 107 3.99 3.93 -10.50
N ILE A 108 3.42 5.13 -10.64
CA ILE A 108 2.17 5.37 -11.37
C ILE A 108 2.38 5.12 -12.88
N GLU A 109 3.41 5.73 -13.47
CA GLU A 109 3.77 5.56 -14.89
C GLU A 109 4.07 4.09 -15.22
N PHE A 110 4.69 3.35 -14.30
CA PHE A 110 4.91 1.91 -14.46
C PHE A 110 3.59 1.12 -14.60
N THR A 111 2.53 1.53 -13.89
CA THR A 111 1.21 0.88 -14.06
C THR A 111 0.64 1.09 -15.44
N GLU A 112 0.80 2.28 -16.02
CA GLU A 112 0.37 2.55 -17.40
C GLU A 112 1.20 1.76 -18.40
N PHE A 113 2.53 1.77 -18.26
CA PHE A 113 3.45 1.07 -19.14
C PHE A 113 3.17 -0.44 -19.21
N GLU A 114 2.82 -1.06 -18.07
CA GLU A 114 2.48 -2.47 -17.97
C GLU A 114 1.00 -2.77 -18.27
N GLY A 115 0.18 -1.76 -18.57
CA GLY A 115 -1.25 -1.92 -18.81
C GLY A 115 -2.02 -2.45 -17.60
N LEU A 116 -1.58 -2.08 -16.40
CA LEU A 116 -2.18 -2.50 -15.14
C LEU A 116 -3.46 -1.69 -14.85
N PRO A 117 -4.61 -2.34 -14.61
CA PRO A 117 -5.89 -1.66 -14.51
C PRO A 117 -6.11 -1.03 -13.14
N GLU A 118 -6.94 0.01 -13.12
CA GLU A 118 -7.52 0.65 -11.93
C GLU A 118 -6.52 0.78 -10.76
N PRO A 119 -5.41 1.53 -10.91
CA PRO A 119 -4.39 1.61 -9.86
C PRO A 119 -4.90 2.37 -8.64
N TRP A 120 -4.72 1.77 -7.46
CA TRP A 120 -4.97 2.36 -6.14
C TRP A 120 -3.66 2.49 -5.39
N LEU A 121 -3.48 3.62 -4.70
CA LEU A 121 -2.33 3.79 -3.81
C LEU A 121 -2.63 3.15 -2.46
N LEU A 122 -1.74 2.27 -2.00
CA LEU A 122 -1.75 1.73 -0.65
C LEU A 122 -0.56 2.27 0.11
N GLY A 123 -0.78 3.31 0.92
CA GLY A 123 0.25 3.90 1.76
C GLY A 123 0.21 3.37 3.18
N TRP A 124 1.37 3.21 3.81
CA TRP A 124 1.46 2.94 5.24
C TRP A 124 2.45 3.89 5.92
N SER A 125 2.03 4.55 7.00
CA SER A 125 2.84 5.52 7.75
C SER A 125 3.39 6.60 6.82
N PHE A 126 4.71 6.75 6.70
CA PHE A 126 5.35 7.62 5.71
C PHE A 126 4.75 7.49 4.29
N GLY A 127 4.45 6.27 3.83
CA GLY A 127 3.84 6.04 2.53
C GLY A 127 2.44 6.65 2.36
N THR A 128 1.69 6.89 3.45
CA THR A 128 0.41 7.62 3.36
C THR A 128 0.63 9.08 3.01
N GLU A 129 1.72 9.67 3.51
CA GLU A 129 2.05 11.07 3.26
C GLU A 129 2.48 11.25 1.80
N LEU A 130 3.25 10.29 1.27
CA LEU A 130 3.58 10.25 -0.16
C LEU A 130 2.33 10.12 -1.05
N ALA A 131 1.38 9.26 -0.68
CA ALA A 131 0.11 9.14 -1.38
C ALA A 131 -0.69 10.46 -1.36
N LEU A 132 -0.76 11.13 -0.20
CA LEU A 132 -1.47 12.40 -0.08
C LEU A 132 -0.82 13.51 -0.93
N LYS A 133 0.50 13.69 -0.79
CA LYS A 133 1.25 14.77 -1.45
C LYS A 133 1.36 14.60 -2.96
N TRP A 134 1.64 13.38 -3.41
CA TRP A 134 2.12 13.13 -4.78
C TRP A 134 1.25 12.14 -5.57
N GLY A 135 0.22 11.59 -4.94
CA GLY A 135 -0.51 10.45 -5.47
C GLY A 135 -1.83 10.77 -6.18
N CYS A 136 -2.32 12.02 -6.12
CA CYS A 136 -3.61 12.41 -6.73
C CYS A 136 -3.52 12.59 -8.26
N ASP A 137 -2.81 11.69 -8.94
CA ASP A 137 -2.65 11.66 -10.39
C ASP A 137 -3.96 11.23 -11.08
N PRO A 138 -4.34 11.77 -12.25
CA PRO A 138 -5.52 11.35 -13.01
C PRO A 138 -5.71 9.83 -13.18
N GLN A 139 -4.63 9.06 -13.32
CA GLN A 139 -4.66 7.61 -13.53
C GLN A 139 -5.06 6.83 -12.27
N ILE A 140 -4.80 7.40 -11.08
CA ILE A 140 -5.11 6.75 -9.80
C ILE A 140 -6.61 6.75 -9.53
N ARG A 141 -7.14 5.59 -9.14
CA ARG A 141 -8.55 5.39 -8.81
C ARG A 141 -8.91 5.91 -7.42
N GLY A 142 -7.99 5.80 -6.46
CA GLY A 142 -8.18 6.22 -5.08
C GLY A 142 -6.97 5.88 -4.19
N ALA A 143 -7.06 6.23 -2.91
CA ALA A 143 -6.00 5.96 -1.93
C ALA A 143 -6.52 5.24 -0.68
N LEU A 144 -5.70 4.34 -0.16
CA LEU A 144 -5.90 3.55 1.05
C LEU A 144 -4.72 3.86 1.99
N LEU A 145 -5.00 4.52 3.10
CA LEU A 145 -4.01 5.07 4.02
C LEU A 145 -4.01 4.27 5.32
N LEU A 146 -2.90 3.63 5.65
CA LEU A 146 -2.73 2.85 6.88
C LEU A 146 -1.89 3.64 7.88
N SER A 147 -2.41 3.89 9.08
CA SER A 147 -1.73 4.64 10.15
C SER A 147 -1.13 5.98 9.69
N PRO A 148 -1.93 6.90 9.10
CA PRO A 148 -1.40 8.14 8.55
C PRO A 148 -0.91 9.10 9.65
N PRO A 149 0.38 9.44 9.75
CA PRO A 149 0.89 10.29 10.83
C PRO A 149 0.64 11.78 10.59
N LEU A 150 0.46 12.20 9.32
CA LEU A 150 0.23 13.60 8.92
C LEU A 150 1.26 14.60 9.48
N HIS A 151 2.54 14.24 9.41
CA HIS A 151 3.68 15.08 9.77
C HIS A 151 4.17 15.96 8.60
N ARG A 152 4.04 15.49 7.36
CA ARG A 152 4.54 16.08 6.11
C ARG A 152 3.44 16.47 5.14
N ALA A 153 2.34 15.70 5.13
CA ALA A 153 1.17 16.03 4.35
C ALA A 153 0.34 17.08 5.11
N ASP A 154 -0.14 18.09 4.40
CA ASP A 154 -0.86 19.21 4.98
C ASP A 154 -2.27 19.37 4.40
N GLU A 155 -2.96 20.44 4.80
CA GLU A 155 -4.31 20.73 4.34
C GLU A 155 -4.39 20.99 2.82
N ALA A 156 -3.35 21.55 2.20
CA ALA A 156 -3.34 21.76 0.75
C ALA A 156 -3.31 20.43 0.01
N ASP A 157 -2.51 19.47 0.47
CA ASP A 157 -2.48 18.11 -0.08
C ASP A 157 -3.86 17.44 0.03
N MET A 158 -4.55 17.61 1.17
CA MET A 158 -5.90 17.08 1.36
C MET A 158 -6.94 17.73 0.43
N ARG A 159 -6.83 19.04 0.19
CA ARG A 159 -7.74 19.76 -0.72
C ARG A 159 -7.58 19.29 -2.16
N VAL A 160 -6.38 18.94 -2.61
CA VAL A 160 -6.17 18.35 -3.94
C VAL A 160 -7.00 17.06 -4.09
N TRP A 161 -6.95 16.18 -3.09
CA TRP A 161 -7.80 14.98 -3.08
C TRP A 161 -9.29 15.31 -2.99
N ALA A 162 -9.68 16.29 -2.17
CA ALA A 162 -11.08 16.73 -2.07
C ALA A 162 -11.64 17.21 -3.43
N GLU A 163 -10.89 18.06 -4.13
CA GLU A 163 -11.24 18.60 -5.43
C GLU A 163 -11.32 17.51 -6.51
N SER A 164 -10.49 16.47 -6.41
CA SER A 164 -10.52 15.34 -7.34
C SER A 164 -11.80 14.48 -7.23
N GLY A 165 -12.47 14.51 -6.06
CA GLY A 165 -13.60 13.64 -5.74
C GLY A 165 -13.27 12.15 -5.66
N LYS A 166 -11.98 11.76 -5.73
CA LYS A 166 -11.54 10.37 -5.68
C LYS A 166 -11.74 9.79 -4.27
N PRO A 167 -12.09 8.50 -4.15
CA PRO A 167 -12.24 7.84 -2.85
C PRO A 167 -10.91 7.78 -2.11
N VAL A 168 -10.96 8.12 -0.82
CA VAL A 168 -9.83 7.99 0.11
C VAL A 168 -10.33 7.32 1.39
N MET A 169 -9.64 6.27 1.83
CA MET A 169 -9.88 5.63 3.11
C MET A 169 -8.65 5.78 4.00
N ALA A 170 -8.85 6.13 5.26
CA ALA A 170 -7.81 6.12 6.29
C ALA A 170 -8.18 5.10 7.38
N LEU A 171 -7.37 4.05 7.54
CA LEU A 171 -7.44 3.15 8.69
C LEU A 171 -6.51 3.68 9.78
N VAL A 172 -7.11 4.05 10.92
CA VAL A 172 -6.42 4.71 12.04
C VAL A 172 -6.44 3.78 13.25
N PRO A 173 -5.29 3.28 13.72
CA PRO A 173 -5.24 2.42 14.91
C PRO A 173 -5.70 3.15 16.17
N GLU A 174 -6.48 2.50 17.04
CA GLU A 174 -6.93 3.08 18.31
C GLU A 174 -5.75 3.49 19.22
N HIS A 175 -4.69 2.69 19.22
CA HIS A 175 -3.49 2.91 20.02
C HIS A 175 -2.30 3.32 19.17
N ASP A 176 -2.54 4.14 18.15
CA ASP A 176 -1.47 4.81 17.41
C ASP A 176 -0.77 5.85 18.31
N ASP A 177 0.55 5.97 18.13
CA ASP A 177 1.39 6.91 18.87
C ASP A 177 1.48 8.29 18.18
N PHE A 178 1.06 8.39 16.91
CA PHE A 178 1.16 9.60 16.09
C PHE A 178 -0.20 10.25 15.83
N LEU A 179 -1.20 9.47 15.43
CA LEU A 179 -2.53 9.98 15.10
C LEU A 179 -3.62 8.99 15.50
N ARG A 180 -4.52 9.41 16.40
CA ARG A 180 -5.64 8.60 16.89
C ARG A 180 -6.95 8.95 16.20
N PRO A 181 -7.99 8.07 16.25
CA PRO A 181 -9.19 8.24 15.45
C PRO A 181 -9.93 9.58 15.62
N ASP A 182 -10.09 10.07 16.84
CA ASP A 182 -10.77 11.35 17.10
C ASP A 182 -10.00 12.53 16.48
N GLU A 183 -8.67 12.55 16.67
CA GLU A 183 -7.80 13.58 16.05
C GLU A 183 -7.78 13.44 14.53
N ALA A 184 -7.76 12.20 14.01
CA ALA A 184 -7.79 11.95 12.57
C ALA A 184 -9.07 12.50 11.93
N ALA A 185 -10.24 12.36 12.58
CA ALA A 185 -11.48 12.90 12.07
C ALA A 185 -11.42 14.43 11.90
N GLU A 186 -10.78 15.14 12.84
CA GLU A 186 -10.55 16.59 12.73
C GLU A 186 -9.53 16.93 11.65
N ARG A 187 -8.39 16.22 11.62
CA ARG A 187 -7.28 16.50 10.71
C ARG A 187 -7.62 16.19 9.25
N PHE A 188 -8.44 15.18 8.99
CA PHE A 188 -8.91 14.83 7.64
C PHE A 188 -10.14 15.64 7.18
N ALA A 189 -10.71 16.52 8.01
CA ALA A 189 -11.90 17.30 7.66
C ALA A 189 -11.82 18.06 6.32
N PRO A 190 -10.65 18.57 5.86
CA PRO A 190 -10.53 19.17 4.53
C PRO A 190 -10.76 18.18 3.38
N LEU A 191 -10.50 16.89 3.58
CA LEU A 191 -10.73 15.81 2.62
C LEU A 191 -12.15 15.28 2.80
N THR A 192 -13.13 16.03 2.29
CA THR A 192 -14.56 15.91 2.65
C THR A 192 -15.21 14.54 2.39
N GLN A 193 -14.65 13.76 1.46
CA GLN A 193 -15.11 12.43 1.11
C GLN A 193 -14.27 11.30 1.74
N ALA A 194 -13.33 11.63 2.63
CA ALA A 194 -12.51 10.64 3.32
C ALA A 194 -13.36 9.74 4.21
N GLU A 195 -13.14 8.44 4.11
CA GLU A 195 -13.63 7.49 5.10
C GLU A 195 -12.53 7.25 6.15
N VAL A 196 -12.67 7.89 7.32
CA VAL A 196 -11.74 7.71 8.44
C VAL A 196 -12.30 6.64 9.39
N ILE A 197 -11.59 5.54 9.53
CA ILE A 197 -12.03 4.35 10.27
C ILE A 197 -11.05 4.06 11.38
N GLY A 198 -11.51 4.24 12.62
CA GLY A 198 -10.80 3.78 13.81
C GLY A 198 -10.80 2.24 13.89
N VAL A 199 -9.65 1.64 14.21
CA VAL A 199 -9.55 0.18 14.40
C VAL A 199 -9.20 -0.15 15.85
N GLU A 200 -10.17 -0.74 16.55
CA GLU A 200 -10.08 -1.13 17.95
C GLU A 200 -8.91 -2.08 18.22
N GLY A 201 -8.17 -1.83 19.30
CA GLY A 201 -7.02 -2.61 19.77
C GLY A 201 -5.77 -2.55 18.88
N ALA A 202 -5.86 -1.97 17.68
CA ALA A 202 -4.76 -1.90 16.75
C ALA A 202 -3.70 -0.87 17.21
N LYS A 203 -2.45 -1.12 16.81
CA LYS A 203 -1.32 -0.20 16.97
C LYS A 203 -0.76 0.19 15.61
N HIS A 204 0.11 1.20 15.59
CA HIS A 204 0.73 1.76 14.38
C HIS A 204 1.23 0.72 13.38
N LEU A 205 1.80 -0.37 13.91
CA LEU A 205 2.42 -1.43 13.12
C LEU A 205 1.49 -2.57 12.71
N TRP A 206 0.18 -2.56 12.98
CA TRP A 206 -0.74 -3.63 12.56
C TRP A 206 -0.25 -5.07 12.84
N VAL A 207 0.42 -5.27 13.98
CA VAL A 207 1.06 -6.55 14.32
C VAL A 207 0.01 -7.55 14.76
N GLY A 208 -0.08 -8.67 14.03
CA GLY A 208 -0.99 -9.77 14.31
C GLY A 208 -1.91 -10.07 13.13
N GLU A 209 -2.19 -11.36 12.91
CA GLU A 209 -2.99 -11.81 11.75
C GLU A 209 -4.39 -11.21 11.73
N THR A 210 -5.01 -10.98 12.88
CA THR A 210 -6.33 -10.33 12.99
C THR A 210 -6.33 -8.93 12.37
N TYR A 211 -5.30 -8.12 12.65
CA TYR A 211 -5.19 -6.76 12.13
C TYR A 211 -4.81 -6.75 10.65
N VAL A 212 -3.93 -7.65 10.21
CA VAL A 212 -3.64 -7.80 8.79
C VAL A 212 -4.91 -8.21 8.03
N ARG A 213 -5.67 -9.20 8.51
CA ARG A 213 -6.93 -9.61 7.90
C ARG A 213 -7.90 -8.44 7.80
N ARG A 214 -8.07 -7.68 8.89
CA ARG A 214 -8.90 -6.48 8.91
C ARG A 214 -8.49 -5.48 7.83
N VAL A 215 -7.20 -5.19 7.70
CA VAL A 215 -6.66 -4.28 6.67
C VAL A 215 -6.92 -4.83 5.26
N LEU A 216 -6.60 -6.10 5.00
CA LEU A 216 -6.78 -6.70 3.67
C LEU A 216 -8.26 -6.76 3.25
N ASP A 217 -9.17 -7.00 4.20
CA ASP A 217 -10.61 -7.05 3.96
C ASP A 217 -11.16 -5.65 3.59
N GLU A 218 -10.76 -4.61 4.32
CA GLU A 218 -11.09 -3.20 4.01
C GLU A 218 -10.51 -2.73 2.66
N ILE A 219 -9.31 -3.20 2.30
CA ILE A 219 -8.73 -2.98 0.97
C ILE A 219 -9.63 -3.61 -0.10
N VAL A 220 -9.98 -4.89 0.04
CA VAL A 220 -10.77 -5.61 -0.97
C VAL A 220 -12.19 -5.04 -1.08
N GLN A 221 -12.80 -4.63 0.02
CA GLN A 221 -14.11 -3.98 0.01
C GLN A 221 -14.18 -2.77 -0.92
N ARG A 222 -13.08 -2.02 -1.10
CA ARG A 222 -13.02 -0.84 -1.97
C ARG A 222 -12.45 -1.13 -3.36
N VAL A 223 -11.47 -2.02 -3.44
CA VAL A 223 -10.71 -2.28 -4.68
C VAL A 223 -11.38 -3.34 -5.54
N ASN A 224 -11.94 -4.40 -4.94
CA ASN A 224 -12.74 -5.40 -5.62
C ASN A 224 -13.89 -5.89 -4.72
N PRO A 225 -14.99 -5.12 -4.62
CA PRO A 225 -16.12 -5.46 -3.75
C PRO A 225 -16.74 -6.83 -4.04
N ALA A 226 -16.60 -7.37 -5.26
CA ALA A 226 -17.11 -8.68 -5.64
C ALA A 226 -16.35 -9.85 -4.97
N ALA A 227 -15.14 -9.60 -4.46
CA ALA A 227 -14.33 -10.56 -3.72
C ALA A 227 -14.38 -10.37 -2.20
N HIS A 228 -15.21 -9.43 -1.70
CA HIS A 228 -15.41 -9.19 -0.27
C HIS A 228 -16.61 -10.00 0.27
N PRO A 229 -16.54 -10.57 1.49
CA PRO A 229 -15.39 -10.57 2.39
C PRO A 229 -14.31 -11.56 1.93
N LEU A 230 -13.06 -11.30 2.31
CA LEU A 230 -11.95 -12.19 2.00
C LEU A 230 -12.13 -13.56 2.70
N PRO A 231 -11.91 -14.67 1.99
CA PRO A 231 -11.97 -15.99 2.61
C PRO A 231 -10.83 -16.17 3.61
N THR A 232 -11.10 -16.91 4.70
CA THR A 232 -10.11 -17.25 5.74
C THR A 232 -9.47 -18.62 5.53
N GLU A 233 -9.97 -19.39 4.57
CA GLU A 233 -9.49 -20.71 4.18
C GLU A 233 -9.16 -20.78 2.70
N TRP A 234 -8.20 -21.63 2.35
CA TRP A 234 -7.74 -21.89 0.98
C TRP A 234 -7.63 -23.39 0.71
N ASP A 235 -8.21 -23.89 -0.37
CA ASP A 235 -8.19 -25.31 -0.75
C ASP A 235 -7.17 -25.64 -1.87
N GLY A 236 -6.59 -24.61 -2.49
CA GLY A 236 -5.59 -24.73 -3.55
C GLY A 236 -4.14 -24.89 -3.08
N PRO A 237 -3.18 -24.89 -4.04
CA PRO A 237 -1.76 -24.92 -3.73
C PRO A 237 -1.34 -23.66 -2.97
N TYR A 238 -0.36 -23.79 -2.09
CA TYR A 238 0.21 -22.67 -1.35
C TYR A 238 1.66 -22.98 -0.96
N GLU A 239 2.42 -21.92 -0.71
CA GLU A 239 3.75 -21.97 -0.14
C GLU A 239 3.75 -21.34 1.26
N LYS A 240 4.83 -21.57 2.00
CA LYS A 240 5.08 -20.89 3.28
C LYS A 240 6.26 -19.96 3.10
N ASP A 241 6.08 -18.71 3.51
CA ASP A 241 7.18 -17.79 3.72
C ASP A 241 8.04 -18.35 4.86
N VAL A 242 9.14 -19.00 4.49
CA VAL A 242 10.11 -19.60 5.41
C VAL A 242 11.12 -18.58 5.94
N GLN A 243 10.94 -17.30 5.61
CA GLN A 243 11.84 -16.25 6.07
C GLN A 243 11.49 -15.78 7.50
N PRO A 244 12.49 -15.34 8.29
CA PRO A 244 12.24 -14.71 9.57
C PRO A 244 11.29 -13.52 9.38
N LEU A 245 10.35 -13.35 10.31
CA LEU A 245 9.67 -12.06 10.49
C LEU A 245 10.75 -11.11 11.00
N GLY A 246 11.40 -10.37 10.10
CA GLY A 246 12.16 -9.17 10.44
C GLY A 246 11.25 -8.16 11.11
#